data_AF-A0A1C3KG52-F1
#
_entry.id   AF-A0A1C3KG52-F1
#
_cell.length_a   1.000
_cell.length_b   1.000
_cell.length_c   1.000
_cell.angle_alpha   90.00
_cell.angle_beta   90.00
_cell.angle_gamma   90.00
#
_symmetry.space_group_name_H-M   'P 1'
#
loop_
_entity.id
_entity.type
_entity.pdbx_description
1 polymer ?
#
loop_
_entity_poly.entity_id
_entity_poly.type
_entity_poly.pdbx_seq_one_letter_code
_entity_poly.pdbx_strand_id
1 'polypeptide(L)'
;MVGKPPDKQTIFEKFEKTDFSNDEDTLSFLNDLNEKYNDLYNYGCLLEKAHKYAQTLHSTGNNNYICGYFNDWVNKKNQEHTSNGKNCQYAELWEQYIEQLWIQLLQKSDTPNWCTRTKFAYACSKSPPYVTGILVSLFLLATFGTLFFMLNNFKTLKRRFHKFLNKSERTKNNIYKYVPQKLLGYLENMDTQLIDETINLSYHSSHNS
;
A
#
# COMPACT_ATOMS: atom_id res chain seq x y z
N MET A 1 40.25 -32.28 -30.40
CA MET A 1 40.76 -31.66 -29.15
C MET A 1 39.74 -30.61 -28.75
N VAL A 2 39.06 -30.78 -27.62
CA VAL A 2 38.17 -29.73 -27.09
C VAL A 2 39.10 -28.68 -26.47
N GLY A 3 39.23 -27.53 -27.14
CA GLY A 3 39.99 -26.41 -26.61
C GLY A 3 39.41 -25.94 -25.28
N LYS A 4 40.25 -25.38 -24.40
CA LYS A 4 39.79 -24.77 -23.16
C LYS A 4 38.67 -23.76 -23.49
N PRO A 5 37.54 -23.76 -22.75
CA PRO A 5 36.47 -22.80 -23.00
C PRO A 5 37.00 -21.37 -22.90
N PRO A 6 36.53 -20.45 -23.75
CA PRO A 6 36.87 -19.04 -23.66
C PRO A 6 36.54 -18.47 -22.28
N ASP A 7 37.23 -17.39 -21.94
CA ASP A 7 36.92 -16.62 -20.75
C ASP A 7 35.46 -16.13 -20.79
N LYS A 8 34.75 -16.32 -19.67
CA LYS A 8 33.33 -16.07 -19.55
C LYS A 8 32.98 -14.59 -19.75
N GLN A 9 33.83 -13.68 -19.24
CA GLN A 9 33.61 -12.25 -19.38
C GLN A 9 33.72 -11.80 -20.85
N THR A 10 34.64 -12.41 -21.60
CA THR A 10 34.75 -12.19 -23.06
C THR A 10 33.45 -12.56 -23.79
N ILE A 11 32.82 -13.69 -23.43
CA ILE A 11 31.53 -14.09 -24.01
C ILE A 11 30.41 -13.14 -23.60
N PHE A 12 30.40 -12.67 -22.35
CA PHE A 12 29.39 -11.72 -21.88
C PHE A 12 29.44 -10.43 -22.69
N GLU A 13 30.64 -9.89 -22.95
CA GLU A 13 30.79 -8.71 -23.80
C GLU A 13 30.27 -8.91 -25.22
N LYS A 14 30.34 -10.14 -25.76
CA LYS A 14 29.74 -10.47 -27.05
C LYS A 14 28.21 -10.46 -27.00
N PHE A 15 27.61 -10.95 -25.91
CA PHE A 15 26.16 -10.83 -25.70
C PHE A 15 25.69 -9.35 -25.66
N GLU A 16 26.50 -8.44 -25.10
CA GLU A 16 26.15 -7.00 -25.06
C GLU A 16 26.27 -6.30 -26.42
N LYS A 17 27.22 -6.73 -27.27
CA LYS A 17 27.68 -5.97 -28.45
C LYS A 17 27.33 -6.60 -29.78
N THR A 18 26.66 -7.73 -29.80
CA THR A 18 26.32 -8.41 -31.05
C THR A 18 25.38 -7.56 -31.93
N ASP A 19 25.55 -7.72 -33.23
CA ASP A 19 24.86 -6.99 -34.31
C ASP A 19 23.58 -7.67 -34.79
N PHE A 20 23.16 -8.77 -34.17
CA PHE A 20 21.86 -9.37 -34.46
C PHE A 20 20.73 -8.34 -34.31
N SER A 21 19.74 -8.43 -35.20
CA SER A 21 18.51 -7.67 -35.11
C SER A 21 17.49 -8.40 -34.24
N ASN A 22 16.58 -7.63 -33.65
CA ASN A 22 15.37 -8.16 -33.02
C ASN A 22 14.33 -8.52 -34.08
N ASP A 23 13.59 -9.60 -33.87
CA ASP A 23 12.48 -9.99 -34.73
C ASP A 23 11.23 -9.19 -34.37
N GLU A 24 10.35 -8.99 -35.35
CA GLU A 24 9.11 -8.23 -35.17
C GLU A 24 8.24 -8.78 -34.05
N ASP A 25 8.15 -10.10 -33.92
CA ASP A 25 7.41 -10.77 -32.85
C ASP A 25 7.91 -10.39 -31.45
N THR A 26 9.23 -10.31 -31.28
CA THR A 26 9.84 -9.91 -30.00
C THR A 26 9.55 -8.45 -29.70
N LEU A 27 9.68 -7.57 -30.71
CA LEU A 27 9.36 -6.16 -30.57
C LEU A 27 7.88 -5.94 -30.22
N SER A 28 6.99 -6.71 -30.86
CA SER A 28 5.56 -6.69 -30.58
C SER A 28 5.25 -7.16 -29.15
N PHE A 29 5.85 -8.26 -28.70
CA PHE A 29 5.69 -8.78 -27.34
C PHE A 29 6.17 -7.79 -26.26
N LEU A 30 7.25 -7.05 -26.54
CA LEU A 30 7.82 -6.09 -25.61
C LEU A 30 7.16 -4.71 -25.69
N ASN A 31 6.27 -4.46 -26.66
CA ASN A 31 5.74 -3.13 -26.94
C ASN A 31 5.03 -2.49 -25.73
N ASP A 32 4.39 -3.29 -24.88
CA ASP A 32 3.73 -2.82 -23.64
C ASP A 32 4.72 -2.24 -22.60
N LEU A 33 6.00 -2.58 -22.70
CA LEU A 33 7.07 -2.03 -21.85
C LEU A 33 7.61 -0.71 -22.38
N ASN A 34 7.34 -0.41 -23.65
CA ASN A 34 7.82 0.80 -24.29
C ASN A 34 7.31 2.03 -23.51
N GLU A 35 8.14 3.05 -23.38
CA GLU A 35 7.90 4.27 -22.59
C GLU A 35 7.89 4.11 -21.05
N LYS A 36 7.20 3.10 -20.50
CA LYS A 36 7.02 2.95 -19.04
C LYS A 36 8.16 2.21 -18.34
N TYR A 37 8.72 1.19 -18.99
CA TYR A 37 9.76 0.32 -18.45
C TYR A 37 10.87 0.13 -19.49
N ASN A 38 11.40 1.25 -20.00
CA ASN A 38 12.38 1.26 -21.10
C ASN A 38 13.61 0.38 -20.81
N ASP A 39 14.09 0.34 -19.56
CA ASP A 39 15.22 -0.52 -19.19
C ASP A 39 14.89 -2.00 -19.39
N LEU A 40 13.68 -2.44 -19.02
CA LEU A 40 13.24 -3.82 -19.20
C LEU A 40 12.99 -4.14 -20.68
N TYR A 41 12.42 -3.19 -21.42
CA TYR A 41 12.32 -3.27 -22.88
C TYR A 41 13.71 -3.51 -23.51
N ASN A 42 14.71 -2.72 -23.12
CA ASN A 42 16.08 -2.85 -23.60
C ASN A 42 16.68 -4.21 -23.22
N TYR A 43 16.43 -4.71 -22.00
CA TYR A 43 16.86 -6.06 -21.62
C TYR A 43 16.22 -7.15 -22.47
N GLY A 44 14.94 -7.04 -22.80
CA GLY A 44 14.26 -7.99 -23.68
C GLY A 44 14.85 -7.99 -25.09
N CYS A 45 15.10 -6.81 -25.66
CA CYS A 45 15.78 -6.67 -26.94
C CYS A 45 17.19 -7.29 -26.90
N LEU A 46 17.95 -7.01 -25.84
CA LEU A 46 19.29 -7.56 -25.66
C LEU A 46 19.29 -9.08 -25.51
N LEU A 47 18.28 -9.63 -24.82
CA LEU A 47 18.14 -11.07 -24.60
C LEU A 47 18.02 -11.83 -25.93
N GLU A 48 17.17 -11.37 -26.84
CA GLU A 48 17.00 -12.04 -28.13
C GLU A 48 18.29 -12.01 -28.96
N LYS A 49 18.98 -10.87 -29.00
CA LYS A 49 20.24 -10.75 -29.73
C LYS A 49 21.30 -11.70 -29.16
N ALA A 50 21.42 -11.73 -27.84
CA ALA A 50 22.30 -12.65 -27.13
C ALA A 50 21.91 -14.12 -27.37
N HIS A 51 20.62 -14.44 -27.39
CA HIS A 51 20.11 -15.77 -27.71
C HIS A 51 20.53 -16.22 -29.11
N LYS A 52 20.33 -15.37 -30.14
CA LYS A 52 20.74 -15.65 -31.52
C LYS A 52 22.24 -15.93 -31.63
N TYR A 53 23.06 -15.13 -30.94
CA TYR A 53 24.50 -15.36 -30.86
C TYR A 53 24.85 -16.68 -30.16
N ALA A 54 24.24 -16.95 -29.01
CA ALA A 54 24.49 -18.15 -28.23
C ALA A 54 24.07 -19.44 -28.97
N GLN A 55 22.91 -19.41 -29.63
CA GLN A 55 22.40 -20.50 -30.46
C GLN A 55 23.33 -20.77 -31.65
N THR A 56 23.79 -19.71 -32.33
CA THR A 56 24.76 -19.86 -33.43
C THR A 56 26.04 -20.54 -32.97
N LEU A 57 26.59 -20.14 -31.81
CA LEU A 57 27.77 -20.77 -31.23
C LEU A 57 27.52 -22.21 -30.81
N HIS A 58 26.35 -22.50 -30.26
CA HIS A 58 25.96 -23.85 -29.88
C HIS A 58 25.89 -24.78 -31.11
N SER A 59 25.28 -24.33 -32.20
CA SER A 59 25.08 -25.14 -33.41
C SER A 59 26.35 -25.33 -34.24
N THR A 60 27.30 -24.39 -34.18
CA THR A 60 28.50 -24.40 -35.04
C THR A 60 29.71 -25.15 -34.45
N GLY A 61 29.62 -25.67 -33.22
CA GLY A 61 30.72 -26.41 -32.60
C GLY A 61 30.37 -27.14 -31.30
N ASN A 62 31.35 -27.80 -30.70
CA ASN A 62 31.19 -28.51 -29.42
C ASN A 62 31.26 -27.53 -28.22
N ASN A 63 30.50 -26.43 -28.31
CA ASN A 63 30.52 -25.31 -27.38
C ASN A 63 29.54 -25.50 -26.23
N ASN A 64 29.59 -26.66 -25.57
CA ASN A 64 28.62 -27.06 -24.54
C ASN A 64 28.59 -26.11 -23.33
N TYR A 65 29.62 -25.28 -23.16
CA TYR A 65 29.69 -24.23 -22.14
C TYR A 65 28.75 -23.05 -22.39
N ILE A 66 28.30 -22.82 -23.63
CA ILE A 66 27.61 -21.58 -24.02
C ILE A 66 26.25 -21.43 -23.32
N CYS A 67 25.51 -22.53 -23.13
CA CYS A 67 24.24 -22.48 -22.41
C CYS A 67 24.43 -22.08 -20.93
N GLY A 68 25.48 -22.59 -20.29
CA GLY A 68 25.81 -22.20 -18.91
C GLY A 68 26.16 -20.71 -18.82
N TYR A 69 27.00 -20.22 -19.75
CA TYR A 69 27.35 -18.80 -19.80
C TYR A 69 26.13 -17.92 -20.08
N PHE A 70 25.26 -18.33 -20.99
CA PHE A 70 24.06 -17.58 -21.32
C PHE A 70 23.10 -17.48 -20.12
N ASN A 71 22.88 -18.59 -19.40
CA ASN A 71 22.10 -18.58 -18.16
C ASN A 71 22.70 -17.66 -17.10
N ASP A 72 24.00 -17.74 -16.88
CA ASP A 72 24.69 -16.91 -15.90
C ASP A 72 24.61 -15.42 -16.26
N TRP A 73 24.68 -15.10 -17.55
CA TRP A 73 24.53 -13.74 -18.04
C TRP A 73 23.12 -13.21 -17.78
N VAL A 74 22.08 -13.97 -18.14
CA VAL A 74 20.68 -13.59 -17.87
C VAL A 74 20.43 -13.45 -16.36
N ASN A 75 20.98 -14.34 -15.54
CA ASN A 75 20.90 -14.23 -14.08
C ASN A 75 21.57 -12.96 -13.55
N LYS A 76 22.73 -12.58 -14.09
CA LYS A 76 23.41 -11.33 -13.72
C LYS A 76 22.55 -10.11 -14.08
N LYS A 77 21.97 -10.08 -15.29
CA LYS A 77 21.05 -9.00 -15.69
C LYS A 77 19.82 -8.91 -14.81
N ASN A 78 19.25 -10.05 -14.42
CA ASN A 78 18.15 -10.11 -13.47
C ASN A 78 18.56 -9.48 -12.12
N GLN A 79 19.71 -9.86 -11.58
CA GLN A 79 20.21 -9.29 -10.31
C GLN A 79 20.42 -7.79 -10.38
N GLU A 80 21.00 -7.29 -11.48
CA GLU A 80 21.19 -5.86 -11.73
C GLU A 80 19.85 -5.12 -11.78
N HIS A 81 18.87 -5.65 -12.52
CA HIS A 81 17.55 -5.02 -12.67
C HIS A 81 16.71 -5.05 -11.38
N THR A 82 16.75 -6.15 -10.64
CA THR A 82 15.86 -6.38 -9.48
C THR A 82 16.48 -5.99 -8.14
N SER A 83 17.68 -5.39 -8.15
CA SER A 83 18.46 -5.13 -6.93
C SER A 83 18.69 -6.42 -6.12
N ASN A 84 19.13 -7.47 -6.80
CA ASN A 84 19.31 -8.82 -6.27
C ASN A 84 18.02 -9.39 -5.65
N GLY A 85 16.90 -9.23 -6.36
CA GLY A 85 15.58 -9.69 -5.93
C GLY A 85 14.91 -8.88 -4.83
N LYS A 86 15.50 -7.77 -4.38
CA LYS A 86 14.92 -6.91 -3.33
C LYS A 86 13.75 -6.08 -3.84
N ASN A 87 13.74 -5.72 -5.12
CA ASN A 87 12.64 -4.99 -5.72
C ASN A 87 11.63 -5.96 -6.35
N CYS A 88 10.55 -6.23 -5.63
CA CYS A 88 9.56 -7.20 -6.07
C CYS A 88 8.76 -6.79 -7.30
N GLN A 89 8.51 -5.50 -7.50
CA GLN A 89 7.85 -5.04 -8.71
C GLN A 89 8.71 -5.35 -9.95
N TYR A 90 10.01 -5.07 -9.89
CA TYR A 90 10.91 -5.38 -11.00
C TYR A 90 11.15 -6.88 -11.16
N ALA A 91 11.19 -7.66 -10.08
CA ALA A 91 11.28 -9.11 -10.16
C ALA A 91 10.06 -9.73 -10.89
N GLU A 92 8.86 -9.19 -10.65
CA GLU A 92 7.65 -9.66 -11.32
C GLU A 92 7.60 -9.28 -12.79
N LEU A 93 7.98 -8.05 -13.11
CA LEU A 93 8.09 -7.63 -14.50
C LEU A 93 9.14 -8.47 -15.24
N TRP A 94 10.24 -8.81 -14.60
CA TRP A 94 11.24 -9.72 -15.17
C TRP A 94 10.65 -11.11 -15.47
N GLU A 95 9.92 -11.71 -14.54
CA GLU A 95 9.26 -13.01 -14.75
C GLU A 95 8.19 -12.96 -15.84
N GLN A 96 7.42 -11.86 -15.91
CA GLN A 96 6.35 -11.70 -16.88
C GLN A 96 6.89 -11.49 -18.30
N TYR A 97 8.00 -10.78 -18.47
CA TYR A 97 8.49 -10.40 -19.79
C TYR A 97 9.75 -11.16 -20.20
N ILE A 98 10.80 -11.15 -19.37
CA ILE A 98 12.11 -11.69 -19.78
C ILE A 98 12.11 -13.22 -19.72
N GLU A 99 11.55 -13.82 -18.67
CA GLU A 99 11.47 -15.28 -18.57
C GLU A 99 10.46 -15.87 -19.57
N GLN A 100 9.36 -15.17 -19.87
CA GLN A 100 8.45 -15.58 -20.94
C GLN A 100 9.08 -15.44 -22.33
N LEU A 101 9.81 -14.36 -22.59
CA LEU A 101 10.54 -14.17 -23.84
C LEU A 101 11.58 -15.28 -24.03
N TRP A 102 12.33 -15.65 -22.99
CA TRP A 102 13.26 -16.79 -23.03
C TRP A 102 12.56 -18.07 -23.53
N ILE A 103 11.38 -18.39 -22.99
CA ILE A 103 10.62 -19.59 -23.40
C ILE A 103 10.24 -19.51 -24.89
N GLN A 104 9.74 -18.36 -25.34
CA GLN A 104 9.36 -18.16 -26.74
C GLN A 104 10.56 -18.32 -27.69
N LEU A 105 11.71 -17.75 -27.32
CA LEU A 105 12.94 -17.85 -28.11
C LEU A 105 13.45 -19.29 -28.23
N LEU A 106 13.39 -20.06 -27.14
CA LEU A 106 13.75 -21.49 -27.18
C LEU A 106 12.81 -22.31 -28.06
N GLN A 107 11.52 -22.01 -28.05
CA GLN A 107 10.54 -22.73 -28.87
C GLN A 107 10.72 -22.44 -30.37
N LYS A 108 11.12 -21.22 -30.72
CA LYS A 108 11.38 -20.80 -32.11
C LYS A 108 12.76 -21.20 -32.63
N SER A 109 13.68 -21.59 -31.76
CA SER A 109 15.05 -21.96 -32.15
C SER A 109 15.08 -23.21 -33.04
N ASP A 110 16.07 -23.28 -33.94
CA ASP A 110 16.27 -24.40 -34.89
C ASP A 110 16.49 -25.73 -34.16
N THR A 111 17.04 -25.66 -32.94
CA THR A 111 17.18 -26.80 -32.03
C THR A 111 16.36 -26.49 -30.79
N PRO A 112 15.06 -26.83 -30.79
CA PRO A 112 14.18 -26.52 -29.67
C PRO A 112 14.76 -26.98 -28.34
N ASN A 113 14.68 -26.12 -27.32
CA ASN A 113 15.16 -26.40 -25.96
C ASN A 113 16.67 -26.70 -25.86
N TRP A 114 17.50 -26.17 -26.77
CA TRP A 114 18.96 -26.33 -26.72
C TRP A 114 19.60 -25.82 -25.42
N CYS A 115 18.95 -24.90 -24.71
CA CYS A 115 19.44 -24.39 -23.43
C CYS A 115 18.36 -24.36 -22.36
N THR A 116 18.47 -25.24 -21.36
CA THR A 116 17.53 -25.22 -20.22
C THR A 116 17.80 -24.01 -19.32
N ARG A 117 16.74 -23.28 -18.96
CA ARG A 117 16.81 -22.12 -18.05
C ARG A 117 17.10 -22.57 -16.61
N THR A 118 18.13 -22.01 -16.00
CA THR A 118 18.48 -22.18 -14.58
C THR A 118 18.50 -20.82 -13.87
N LYS A 119 17.43 -20.50 -13.14
CA LYS A 119 17.26 -19.20 -12.46
C LYS A 119 17.49 -19.30 -10.95
N PHE A 120 17.85 -18.18 -10.34
CA PHE A 120 17.84 -18.04 -8.89
C PHE A 120 16.41 -17.75 -8.39
N ALA A 121 16.00 -18.42 -7.32
CA ALA A 121 14.74 -18.13 -6.65
C ALA A 121 14.90 -16.88 -5.77
N TYR A 122 14.21 -15.80 -6.13
CA TYR A 122 14.11 -14.63 -5.26
C TYR A 122 12.83 -14.72 -4.44
N ALA A 123 12.95 -14.72 -3.11
CA ALA A 123 11.82 -14.75 -2.21
C ALA A 123 11.15 -13.36 -2.16
N CYS A 124 10.26 -13.09 -3.10
CA CYS A 124 9.37 -11.95 -3.00
C CYS A 124 8.19 -12.29 -2.11
N SER A 125 8.25 -11.79 -0.87
CA SER A 125 7.16 -11.88 0.08
C SER A 125 6.11 -10.83 -0.29
N LYS A 126 5.26 -11.12 -1.27
CA LYS A 126 4.00 -10.37 -1.37
C LYS A 126 3.14 -10.72 -0.18
N SER A 127 2.67 -9.72 0.56
CA SER A 127 1.43 -9.92 1.31
C SER A 127 0.35 -10.21 0.26
N PRO A 128 -0.37 -11.32 0.38
CA PRO A 128 -1.39 -11.65 -0.62
C PRO A 128 -2.46 -10.55 -0.70
N PRO A 129 -3.05 -10.29 -1.87
CA PRO A 129 -4.04 -9.23 -2.06
C PRO A 129 -5.27 -9.38 -1.16
N TYR A 130 -5.56 -10.60 -0.68
CA TYR A 130 -6.63 -10.83 0.28
C TYR A 130 -6.33 -10.21 1.67
N VAL A 131 -5.06 -10.06 2.06
CA VAL A 131 -4.69 -9.50 3.38
C VAL A 131 -5.01 -8.01 3.45
N THR A 132 -4.75 -7.26 2.38
CA THR A 132 -5.12 -5.84 2.30
C THR A 132 -6.64 -5.67 2.22
N GLY A 133 -7.35 -6.52 1.46
CA GLY A 133 -8.81 -6.51 1.42
C GLY A 133 -9.47 -6.81 2.77
N ILE A 134 -8.98 -7.83 3.49
CA ILE A 134 -9.48 -8.20 4.83
C ILE A 134 -9.20 -7.08 5.83
N LEU A 135 -8.00 -6.49 5.82
CA LEU A 135 -7.66 -5.38 6.71
C LEU A 135 -8.59 -4.17 6.49
N VAL A 136 -8.79 -3.77 5.23
CA VAL A 136 -9.71 -2.66 4.90
C VAL A 136 -11.15 -2.98 5.33
N SER A 137 -11.61 -4.21 5.11
CA SER A 137 -12.94 -4.66 5.55
C SER A 137 -13.08 -4.61 7.07
N LEU A 138 -12.07 -5.09 7.82
CA LEU A 138 -12.04 -5.03 9.28
C LEU A 138 -12.02 -3.58 9.80
N PHE A 139 -11.25 -2.69 9.16
CA PHE A 139 -11.24 -1.26 9.50
C PHE A 139 -12.61 -0.60 9.27
N LEU A 140 -13.30 -0.93 8.17
CA LEU A 140 -14.65 -0.44 7.91
C LEU A 140 -15.64 -0.99 8.95
N LEU A 141 -15.61 -2.28 9.26
CA LEU A 141 -16.47 -2.88 10.28
C LEU A 141 -16.24 -2.27 11.67
N ALA A 142 -14.99 -2.00 12.04
CA ALA A 142 -14.64 -1.36 13.31
C ALA A 142 -15.15 0.09 13.38
N THR A 143 -15.04 0.86 12.29
CA THR A 143 -15.54 2.25 12.25
C THR A 143 -17.06 2.30 12.29
N PHE A 144 -17.76 1.45 11.54
CA PHE A 144 -19.23 1.36 11.63
C PHE A 144 -19.71 0.86 13.00
N GLY A 145 -19.04 -0.14 13.58
CA GLY A 145 -19.37 -0.68 14.90
C GLY A 145 -19.19 0.35 16.01
N THR A 146 -18.11 1.13 15.99
CA THR A 146 -17.88 2.21 16.97
C THR A 146 -18.90 3.35 16.82
N LEU A 147 -19.22 3.78 15.60
CA LEU A 147 -20.29 4.74 15.33
C LEU A 147 -21.65 4.26 15.83
N PHE A 148 -22.02 3.01 15.53
CA PHE A 148 -23.29 2.43 15.97
C PHE A 148 -23.37 2.35 17.50
N PHE A 149 -22.28 1.93 18.17
CA PHE A 149 -22.21 1.87 19.62
C PHE A 149 -22.35 3.25 20.26
N MET A 150 -21.69 4.27 19.72
CA MET A 150 -21.80 5.66 20.20
C MET A 150 -23.21 6.21 19.99
N LEU A 151 -23.83 5.99 18.82
CA LEU A 151 -25.21 6.41 18.54
C LEU A 151 -26.23 5.70 19.45
N ASN A 152 -26.04 4.41 19.73
CA ASN A 152 -26.93 3.65 20.61
C ASN A 152 -26.76 4.07 22.09
N ASN A 153 -25.53 4.31 22.54
CA ASN A 153 -25.30 4.88 23.86
C ASN A 153 -25.87 6.29 23.97
N PHE A 154 -25.80 7.13 22.92
CA PHE A 154 -26.40 8.45 22.91
C PHE A 154 -27.93 8.40 23.02
N LYS A 155 -28.60 7.46 22.33
CA LYS A 155 -30.05 7.21 22.51
C LYS A 155 -30.37 6.79 23.95
N THR A 156 -29.55 5.94 24.55
CA THR A 156 -29.71 5.49 25.92
C THR A 156 -29.50 6.63 26.93
N LEU A 157 -28.49 7.48 26.68
CA LEU A 157 -28.19 8.68 27.46
C LEU A 157 -29.34 9.68 27.34
N LYS A 158 -29.83 9.95 26.13
CA LYS A 158 -31.00 10.80 25.86
C LYS A 158 -32.26 10.30 26.59
N ARG A 159 -32.50 8.98 26.58
CA ARG A 159 -33.63 8.37 27.33
C ARG A 159 -33.47 8.55 28.84
N ARG A 160 -32.26 8.38 29.38
CA ARG A 160 -31.95 8.64 30.80
C ARG A 160 -32.13 10.12 31.15
N PHE A 161 -31.68 11.02 30.28
CA PHE A 161 -31.80 12.46 30.46
C PHE A 161 -33.27 12.91 30.44
N HIS A 162 -34.08 12.45 29.49
CA HIS A 162 -35.53 12.70 29.50
C HIS A 162 -36.22 12.14 30.75
N LYS A 163 -35.83 10.95 31.22
CA LYS A 163 -36.38 10.37 32.45
C LYS A 163 -35.99 11.17 33.68
N PHE A 164 -34.78 11.74 33.69
CA PHE A 164 -34.30 12.62 34.77
C PHE A 164 -35.08 13.94 34.78
N LEU A 165 -35.22 14.61 33.62
CA LEU A 165 -35.98 15.85 33.49
C LEU A 165 -37.46 15.69 33.90
N ASN A 166 -38.12 14.61 33.45
CA ASN A 166 -39.52 14.34 33.81
C ASN A 166 -39.67 14.00 35.32
N LYS A 167 -38.67 13.36 35.94
CA LYS A 167 -38.66 13.11 37.39
C LYS A 167 -38.49 14.41 38.17
N SER A 168 -37.61 15.33 37.73
CA SER A 168 -37.47 16.64 38.35
C SER A 168 -38.73 17.49 38.24
N GLU A 169 -39.43 17.42 37.10
CA GLU A 169 -40.68 18.15 36.89
C GLU A 169 -41.82 17.65 37.80
N ARG A 170 -41.98 16.33 37.94
CA ARG A 170 -42.90 15.74 38.95
C ARG A 170 -42.55 16.14 40.38
N THR A 171 -41.26 16.21 40.70
CA THR A 171 -40.80 16.60 42.05
C THR A 171 -41.13 18.08 42.29
N LYS A 172 -40.93 18.94 41.30
CA LYS A 172 -41.28 20.38 41.37
C LYS A 172 -42.80 20.57 41.52
N ASN A 173 -43.62 19.87 40.75
CA ASN A 173 -45.09 19.97 40.82
C ASN A 173 -45.65 19.46 42.16
N ASN A 174 -45.05 18.43 42.75
CA ASN A 174 -45.43 17.94 44.08
C ASN A 174 -45.01 18.90 45.20
N ILE A 175 -43.88 19.60 45.04
CA ILE A 175 -43.43 20.64 45.98
C ILE A 175 -44.38 21.84 45.91
N TYR A 176 -44.72 22.35 44.71
CA TYR A 176 -45.68 23.46 44.55
C TYR A 176 -47.07 23.15 45.11
N LYS A 177 -47.51 21.89 45.09
CA LYS A 177 -48.80 21.46 45.65
C LYS A 177 -48.83 21.50 47.19
N TYR A 178 -47.67 21.52 47.85
CA TYR A 178 -47.52 21.50 49.31
C TYR A 178 -46.94 22.80 49.91
N VAL A 179 -46.60 23.80 49.08
CA VAL A 179 -46.22 25.11 49.61
C VAL A 179 -47.47 25.75 50.24
N PRO A 180 -47.46 26.05 51.56
CA PRO A 180 -48.58 26.73 52.18
C PRO A 180 -48.77 28.08 51.50
N GLN A 181 -50.00 28.42 51.13
CA GLN A 181 -50.39 29.67 50.47
C GLN A 181 -49.86 30.93 51.20
N LYS A 182 -49.51 30.79 52.49
CA LYS A 182 -48.87 31.80 53.35
C LYS A 182 -47.42 32.17 52.95
N LEU A 183 -46.67 31.29 52.29
CA LEU A 183 -45.28 31.53 51.89
C LEU A 183 -45.18 32.22 50.52
N LEU A 184 -46.18 32.01 49.66
CA LEU A 184 -46.28 32.62 48.32
C LEU A 184 -46.62 34.12 48.43
N GLY A 185 -47.52 34.50 49.33
CA GLY A 185 -47.83 35.91 49.62
C GLY A 185 -46.71 36.70 50.32
N TYR A 186 -45.68 36.03 50.85
CA TYR A 186 -44.51 36.70 51.44
C TYR A 186 -43.44 37.04 50.39
N LEU A 187 -43.27 36.18 49.38
CA LEU A 187 -42.31 36.40 48.29
C LEU A 187 -42.80 37.44 47.28
N GLU A 188 -44.10 37.47 46.99
CA GLU A 188 -44.69 38.41 46.04
C GLU A 188 -44.64 39.88 46.54
N ASN A 189 -44.60 40.10 47.85
CA ASN A 189 -44.44 41.43 48.46
C ASN A 189 -42.98 41.91 48.55
N MET A 190 -42.00 40.99 48.51
CA MET A 190 -40.57 41.34 48.52
C MET A 190 -40.07 41.82 47.15
N ASP A 191 -40.65 41.32 46.05
CA ASP A 191 -40.24 41.70 44.69
C ASP A 191 -40.63 43.15 44.34
N THR A 192 -41.66 43.72 44.98
CA THR A 192 -42.09 45.11 44.74
C THR A 192 -41.22 46.17 45.42
N GLN A 193 -40.32 45.82 46.34
CA GLN A 193 -39.50 46.81 47.07
C GLN A 193 -38.03 46.89 46.62
N LEU A 194 -37.57 46.04 45.69
CA LEU A 194 -36.13 45.91 45.40
C LEU A 194 -35.64 46.67 44.15
N ILE A 195 -36.44 47.56 43.56
CA ILE A 195 -36.06 48.28 42.31
C ILE A 195 -35.51 49.70 42.54
N ASP A 196 -35.55 50.29 43.75
CA ASP A 196 -35.26 51.73 43.90
C ASP A 196 -34.27 52.15 45.01
N GLU A 197 -33.23 51.36 45.31
CA GLU A 197 -32.14 51.88 46.16
C GLU A 197 -30.75 51.61 45.57
N THR A 198 -30.21 52.65 44.94
CA THR A 198 -28.81 52.77 44.55
C THR A 198 -27.98 52.95 45.82
N ILE A 199 -27.34 51.88 46.31
CA ILE A 199 -26.52 51.95 47.53
C ILE A 199 -25.15 52.57 47.20
N ASN A 200 -24.95 53.83 47.60
CA ASN A 200 -23.69 54.57 47.49
C ASN A 200 -22.98 54.52 48.87
N LEU A 201 -21.81 53.89 48.95
CA LEU A 201 -21.06 53.73 50.20
C LEU A 201 -19.93 54.76 50.31
N SER A 202 -20.09 55.76 51.19
CA SER A 202 -19.02 56.65 51.63
C SER A 202 -18.57 56.31 53.06
N TYR A 203 -17.26 56.23 53.27
CA TYR A 203 -16.65 55.93 54.58
C TYR A 203 -16.34 57.24 55.33
N HIS A 204 -16.73 57.31 56.61
CA HIS A 204 -16.18 58.29 57.54
C HIS A 204 -15.58 57.58 58.76
N SER A 205 -14.29 57.84 58.99
CA SER A 205 -13.50 57.37 60.13
C SER A 205 -13.91 58.07 61.43
N SER A 206 -14.03 57.30 62.51
CA SER A 206 -14.30 57.77 63.86
C SER A 206 -13.16 58.59 64.46
N HIS A 207 -13.46 59.76 65.03
CA HIS A 207 -12.57 60.47 65.94
C HIS A 207 -13.20 60.47 67.34
N ASN A 208 -12.43 60.05 68.36
CA ASN A 208 -12.67 60.36 69.76
C ASN A 208 -11.32 60.70 70.43
N SER A 209 -11.08 61.99 70.67
CA SER A 209 -10.61 62.63 71.92
C SER A 209 -10.42 64.12 71.67
#